data_AF-A0A0S6UJE2-F1
#
_entry.id   AF-A0A0S6UJE2-F1
#
_cell.length_a   1.000
_cell.length_b   1.000
_cell.length_c   1.000
_cell.angle_alpha   90.00
_cell.angle_beta   90.00
_cell.angle_gamma   90.00
#
_symmetry.space_group_name_H-M   'P 1'
#
loop_
_entity.id
_entity.type
_entity.pdbx_description
1 polymer ?
#
loop_
_entity_poly.entity_id
_entity_poly.type
_entity_poly.pdbx_seq_one_letter_code
_entity_poly.pdbx_strand_id
1 'polypeptide(L)'
;MSKPVPDKAEVALEYPDKFYVGTFEHSSRFEAKLDGSGVALVLQHPGAPDERKSVHLHINFGLLAGILRELAGSVAAIPADDIAHREQLAEALDELRRALGTT
;
A
#
# COMPACT_ATOMS: atom_id res chain seq x y z
N MET A 1 11.86 -8.34 6.20
CA MET A 1 12.60 -7.17 6.71
C MET A 1 11.83 -5.93 6.29
N SER A 2 11.26 -5.18 7.23
CA SER A 2 10.46 -3.99 6.93
C SER A 2 11.32 -2.84 6.38
N LYS A 3 10.81 -2.11 5.38
CA LYS A 3 11.46 -0.97 4.73
C LYS A 3 10.90 0.35 5.27
N PRO A 4 11.62 1.48 5.20
CA PRO A 4 11.04 2.79 5.51
C PRO A 4 9.89 3.11 4.55
N VAL A 5 8.86 3.83 5.02
CA VAL A 5 7.79 4.28 4.10
C VAL A 5 8.39 5.36 3.18
N PRO A 6 8.28 5.23 1.84
CA PRO A 6 8.87 6.17 0.90
C PRO A 6 8.15 7.52 0.85
N ASP A 7 6.89 7.56 1.31
CA ASP A 7 6.06 8.75 1.39
C ASP A 7 5.07 8.60 2.58
N LYS A 8 3.88 9.20 2.49
CA LYS A 8 2.81 9.18 3.49
C LYS A 8 1.76 8.13 3.17
N ALA A 9 1.29 7.43 4.20
CA ALA A 9 0.06 6.66 4.16
C ALA A 9 -0.90 7.16 5.24
N GLU A 10 -2.14 7.41 4.86
CA GLU A 10 -3.24 7.71 5.79
C GLU A 10 -4.16 6.49 5.84
N VAL A 11 -4.48 6.03 7.04
CA VAL A 11 -5.38 4.90 7.27
C VAL A 11 -6.54 5.38 8.13
N ALA A 12 -7.75 5.14 7.65
CA ALA A 12 -8.98 5.31 8.39
C ALA A 12 -9.72 3.97 8.48
N LEU A 13 -10.20 3.63 9.67
CA LEU A 13 -11.09 2.51 9.93
C LEU A 13 -12.35 3.04 10.62
N GLU A 14 -13.46 2.97 9.91
CA GLU A 14 -14.74 3.51 10.34
C GLU A 14 -15.71 2.38 10.70
N TYR A 15 -16.21 2.44 11.92
CA TYR A 15 -17.37 1.69 12.41
C TYR A 15 -18.49 2.69 12.70
N PRO A 16 -19.76 2.26 12.79
CA PRO A 16 -20.87 3.16 13.07
C PRO A 16 -20.71 4.04 14.33
N ASP A 17 -19.99 3.55 15.33
CA ASP A 17 -19.75 4.22 16.62
C ASP A 17 -18.27 4.56 16.90
N LYS A 18 -17.35 4.21 15.98
CA LYS A 18 -15.91 4.36 16.22
C LYS A 18 -15.18 4.78 14.95
N PHE A 19 -14.26 5.72 15.12
CA PHE A 19 -13.40 6.18 14.05
C PHE A 19 -11.95 6.09 14.49
N TYR A 20 -11.16 5.26 13.81
CA TYR A 20 -9.72 5.17 14.02
C TYR A 20 -9.02 5.74 12.81
N VAL A 21 -8.18 6.75 13.02
CA VAL A 21 -7.39 7.36 11.96
C VAL A 21 -5.93 7.46 12.37
N GLY A 22 -5.03 7.27 11.43
CA GLY A 22 -3.61 7.42 11.68
C GLY A 22 -2.80 7.59 10.40
N THR A 23 -1.71 8.33 10.54
CA THR A 23 -0.75 8.58 9.46
C THR A 23 0.56 7.83 9.69
N PHE A 24 1.12 7.25 8.64
CA PHE A 24 2.46 6.68 8.61
C PHE A 24 3.31 7.49 7.63
N GLU A 25 4.43 8.03 8.10
CA GLU A 25 5.33 8.90 7.33
C GLU A 25 6.74 8.27 7.26
N HIS A 26 7.74 9.01 6.79
CA HIS A 26 9.13 8.55 6.62
C HIS A 26 9.78 7.89 7.85
N SER A 27 9.37 8.27 9.07
CA SER A 27 9.82 7.64 10.34
C SER A 27 9.17 6.28 10.61
N SER A 28 8.14 5.92 9.84
CA SER A 28 7.42 4.65 9.90
C SER A 28 8.06 3.63 8.95
N ARG A 29 7.61 2.39 9.06
CA ARG A 29 8.08 1.26 8.24
C ARG A 29 6.91 0.52 7.63
N PHE A 30 7.14 -0.08 6.47
CA PHE A 30 6.20 -0.98 5.83
C PHE A 30 6.81 -2.35 5.53
N GLU A 31 5.95 -3.35 5.43
CA GLU A 31 6.26 -4.66 4.88
C GLU A 31 5.12 -5.09 3.96
N ALA A 32 5.47 -5.56 2.75
CA ALA A 32 4.51 -6.12 1.80
C ALA A 32 5.04 -7.47 1.32
N LYS A 33 4.20 -8.49 1.36
CA LYS A 33 4.57 -9.87 0.98
C LYS A 33 3.39 -10.57 0.31
N LEU A 34 3.67 -11.27 -0.78
CA LEU A 34 2.77 -12.29 -1.33
C LEU A 34 2.88 -13.58 -0.50
N ASP A 35 1.75 -14.16 -0.11
CA ASP A 35 1.65 -15.45 0.56
C ASP A 35 0.79 -16.45 -0.24
N GLY A 36 0.41 -17.58 0.37
CA GLY A 36 -0.36 -18.62 -0.33
C GLY A 36 -1.78 -18.21 -0.74
N SER A 37 -2.28 -17.06 -0.30
CA SER A 37 -3.68 -16.64 -0.47
C SER A 37 -3.86 -15.19 -0.93
N GLY A 38 -2.85 -14.35 -0.75
CA GLY A 38 -2.96 -12.93 -1.06
C GLY A 38 -1.70 -12.13 -0.79
N VAL A 39 -1.92 -10.86 -0.43
CA VAL A 39 -0.89 -9.93 0.02
C VAL A 39 -1.11 -9.60 1.49
N ALA A 40 -0.07 -9.78 2.29
CA ALA A 40 0.04 -9.19 3.62
C ALA A 40 0.75 -7.83 3.51
N LEU A 41 0.11 -6.79 4.03
CA LEU A 41 0.65 -5.44 4.17
C LEU A 41 0.66 -5.06 5.65
N VAL A 42 1.81 -4.60 6.13
CA VAL A 42 1.98 -4.04 7.47
C VAL A 42 2.52 -2.63 7.35
N LEU A 43 1.88 -1.68 8.01
CA LEU A 43 2.42 -0.36 8.31
C LEU A 43 2.67 -0.27 9.80
N GLN A 44 3.83 0.22 10.21
CA GLN A 44 4.20 0.34 11.61
C GLN A 44 4.96 1.63 11.88
N HIS A 45 4.57 2.35 12.93
CA HIS A 45 5.37 3.41 13.51
C HIS A 45 6.00 2.85 14.80
N PRO A 46 7.33 2.67 14.86
CA PRO A 46 8.02 2.21 16.06
C PRO A 46 8.08 3.33 17.10
N GLY A 47 8.11 2.99 18.38
CA GLY A 47 8.17 3.99 19.46
C GLY A 47 7.78 3.42 20.81
N ALA A 48 7.64 4.32 21.80
CA ALA A 48 7.11 3.96 23.12
C ALA A 48 5.66 3.43 23.01
N PRO A 49 5.12 2.74 24.04
CA PRO A 49 3.79 2.13 23.99
C PRO A 49 2.64 3.08 23.63
N ASP A 50 2.78 4.37 23.95
CA ASP A 50 1.85 5.46 23.68
C ASP A 50 2.03 6.11 22.30
N GLU A 51 3.18 5.89 21.64
CA GLU A 51 3.50 6.42 20.30
C GLU A 51 3.34 5.35 19.21
N ARG A 52 3.58 4.08 19.57
CA ARG A 52 3.56 2.97 18.62
C ARG A 52 2.17 2.78 18.04
N LYS A 53 2.11 2.58 16.73
CA LYS A 53 0.88 2.21 16.02
C LYS A 53 1.22 1.27 14.88
N SER A 54 0.30 0.38 14.57
CA SER A 54 0.44 -0.53 13.43
C SER A 54 -0.90 -0.83 12.80
N VAL A 55 -0.90 -0.95 11.48
CA VAL A 55 -2.02 -1.46 10.69
C VAL A 55 -1.55 -2.71 9.97
N HIS A 56 -2.37 -3.76 10.03
CA HIS A 56 -2.13 -5.04 9.38
C HIS A 56 -3.31 -5.32 8.48
N LEU A 57 -3.04 -5.50 7.19
CA LEU A 57 -4.05 -5.78 6.18
C LEU A 57 -3.66 -7.03 5.41
N HIS A 58 -4.63 -7.90 5.19
CA HIS A 58 -4.47 -9.03 4.28
C HIS A 58 -5.52 -8.93 3.18
N ILE A 59 -5.07 -8.98 1.93
CA ILE A 59 -5.91 -8.83 0.74
C ILE A 59 -5.75 -10.07 -0.13
N ASN A 60 -6.83 -10.83 -0.31
CA ASN A 60 -6.84 -11.98 -1.22
C ASN A 60 -6.56 -11.58 -2.67
N PHE A 61 -5.94 -12.46 -3.46
CA PHE A 61 -5.53 -12.15 -4.85
C PHE A 61 -6.66 -11.63 -5.74
N GLY A 62 -7.87 -12.20 -5.61
CA GLY A 62 -9.02 -11.75 -6.40
C GLY A 62 -9.42 -10.30 -6.13
N LEU A 63 -9.39 -9.88 -4.85
CA LEU A 63 -9.68 -8.50 -4.47
C LEU A 63 -8.56 -7.56 -4.92
N LEU A 64 -7.29 -7.96 -4.74
CA LEU A 64 -6.15 -7.17 -5.22
C LEU A 64 -6.20 -6.94 -6.73
N ALA A 65 -6.51 -7.98 -7.51
CA ALA A 65 -6.67 -7.86 -8.95
C ALA A 65 -7.83 -6.92 -9.33
N GLY A 66 -8.93 -6.93 -8.56
CA GLY A 66 -10.02 -5.96 -8.70
C GLY A 66 -9.55 -4.52 -8.45
N ILE A 67 -8.87 -4.28 -7.33
CA ILE A 67 -8.32 -2.96 -6.96
C ILE A 67 -7.40 -2.44 -8.07
N LEU A 68 -6.48 -3.27 -8.59
CA LEU A 68 -5.56 -2.85 -9.64
C LEU A 68 -6.28 -2.45 -10.94
N ARG A 69 -7.38 -3.13 -11.30
CA ARG A 69 -8.19 -2.77 -12.46
C ARG A 69 -8.93 -1.45 -12.27
N GLU A 70 -9.52 -1.22 -11.10
CA GLU A 70 -10.16 0.05 -10.78
C GLU A 70 -9.15 1.20 -10.79
N LEU A 71 -7.97 0.98 -10.20
CA LEU A 71 -6.87 1.96 -10.24
C LEU A 71 -6.47 2.29 -11.68
N ALA A 72 -6.31 1.29 -12.55
CA ALA A 72 -6.01 1.51 -13.96
C ALA A 72 -7.09 2.34 -14.68
N GLY A 73 -8.38 2.12 -14.36
CA GLY A 73 -9.49 2.95 -14.86
C GLY A 73 -9.43 4.42 -14.39
N SER A 74 -8.79 4.67 -13.25
CA SER A 74 -8.65 6.00 -12.64
C SER A 74 -7.31 6.70 -12.92
N VAL A 75 -6.43 6.14 -13.75
CA VAL A 75 -5.06 6.67 -13.97
C VAL A 75 -5.01 8.12 -14.49
N ALA A 76 -6.09 8.59 -15.11
CA ALA A 76 -6.24 9.98 -15.55
C ALA A 76 -6.35 10.97 -14.38
N ALA A 77 -6.64 10.50 -13.16
CA ALA A 77 -6.70 11.33 -11.96
C ALA A 77 -5.33 11.74 -11.43
N ILE A 78 -4.26 11.03 -11.79
CA ILE A 78 -2.89 11.48 -11.51
C ILE A 78 -2.64 12.71 -12.41
N PRO A 79 -2.08 13.83 -11.91
CA PRO A 79 -1.76 14.97 -12.77
C PRO A 79 -0.88 14.56 -13.96
N ALA A 80 -1.13 15.16 -15.13
CA ALA A 80 -0.43 14.77 -16.36
C ALA A 80 1.05 15.20 -16.36
N ASP A 81 1.36 16.25 -15.63
CA ASP A 81 2.70 16.80 -15.38
C ASP A 81 3.44 16.08 -14.25
N ASP A 82 2.75 15.24 -13.48
CA ASP A 82 3.35 14.38 -12.48
C ASP A 82 3.94 13.10 -13.11
N ILE A 83 4.98 13.31 -13.92
CA ILE A 83 5.66 12.24 -14.66
C ILE A 83 6.35 11.27 -13.68
N ALA A 84 6.92 11.78 -12.58
CA ALA A 84 7.70 10.99 -11.64
C ALA A 84 6.87 9.89 -10.96
N HIS A 85 5.70 10.22 -10.41
CA HIS A 85 4.86 9.19 -9.77
C HIS A 85 4.27 8.21 -10.79
N ARG A 86 3.98 8.68 -12.01
CA ARG A 86 3.52 7.81 -13.11
C ARG A 86 4.57 6.77 -13.49
N GLU A 87 5.82 7.18 -13.65
CA GLU A 87 6.94 6.29 -13.96
C GLU A 87 7.20 5.31 -12.81
N GLN A 88 7.26 5.79 -11.57
CA GLN A 88 7.47 4.93 -10.40
C GLN A 88 6.41 3.82 -10.28
N LEU A 89 5.13 4.17 -10.48
CA LEU A 89 4.05 3.19 -10.46
C LEU A 89 4.15 2.19 -11.61
N ALA A 90 4.45 2.67 -12.82
CA ALA A 90 4.59 1.81 -14.00
C ALA A 90 5.75 0.83 -13.85
N GLU A 91 6.90 1.28 -13.36
CA GLU A 91 8.08 0.44 -13.10
C GLU A 91 7.77 -0.65 -12.07
N ALA A 92 7.18 -0.28 -10.93
CA ALA A 92 6.82 -1.24 -9.88
C ALA A 92 5.81 -2.30 -10.35
N LEU A 93 4.82 -1.89 -11.18
CA LEU A 93 3.87 -2.82 -11.78
C LEU A 93 4.54 -3.75 -12.80
N ASP A 94 5.50 -3.24 -13.58
CA ASP A 94 6.22 -4.05 -14.56
C ASP A 94 7.15 -5.07 -13.88
N GLU A 95 7.82 -4.69 -12.78
CA GLU A 95 8.59 -5.61 -11.94
C GLU A 95 7.72 -6.75 -11.40
N LEU A 96 6.55 -6.42 -10.83
CA LEU A 96 5.61 -7.42 -10.33
C LEU A 96 5.11 -8.33 -11.46
N ARG A 97 4.74 -7.75 -12.62
CA ARG A 97 4.29 -8.50 -13.79
C ARG A 97 5.35 -9.50 -14.28
N ARG A 98 6.61 -9.07 -14.37
CA ARG A 98 7.74 -9.94 -14.74
C ARG A 98 7.92 -11.07 -13.72
N ALA A 99 7.84 -10.76 -12.43
CA ALA A 99 8.00 -11.75 -11.36
C ALA A 99 6.86 -12.79 -11.34
N LEU A 100 5.65 -12.43 -11.78
CA LEU A 100 4.53 -13.37 -11.91
C LEU A 100 4.71 -14.36 -13.08
N GLY A 101 5.66 -14.10 -14.00
CA GLY A 101 5.95 -15.00 -15.12
C GLY A 101 4.86 -15.08 -16.19
N THR A 102 3.84 -14.21 -16.13
CA THR A 102 2.82 -14.07 -17.17
C THR A 102 3.40 -13.28 -18.33
N THR A 103 3.75 -13.98 -19.41
CA THR A 103 4.21 -13.38 -20.67
C THR A 103 3.05 -13.16 -21.62
#